data_AF-A0AAU7SR10-F1
#
_entry.id   AF-A0AAU7SR10-F1
#
_cell.length_a   1.000
_cell.length_b   1.000
_cell.length_c   1.000
_cell.angle_alpha   90.00
_cell.angle_beta   90.00
_cell.angle_gamma   90.00
#
_symmetry.space_group_name_H-M   'P 1'
#
loop_
_entity.id
_entity.type
_entity.pdbx_description
1 polymer ?
#
loop_
_entity_poly.entity_id
_entity_poly.type
_entity_poly.pdbx_seq_one_letter_code
_entity_poly.pdbx_strand_id
1 'polypeptide(L)'
;MTDYSNFIRFGENGTLTGNIASISYDLDITGEEFTSTNPKAPVFRLFAKSPRGRRVEIGGIWQKKNQNDGDYYSLSINTGHGRLNANLGRYPGQDDDDLMAVIPWD
;
A
#
# COMPACT_ATOMS: atom_id res chain seq x y z
N MET A 1 0.94 17.29 14.38
CA MET A 1 0.82 15.97 13.75
C MET A 1 0.62 16.23 12.28
N THR A 2 1.50 15.71 11.43
CA THR A 2 1.35 15.89 9.98
C THR A 2 0.21 14.99 9.53
N ASP A 3 -0.82 15.58 8.93
CA ASP A 3 -2.03 14.88 8.49
C ASP A 3 -1.76 14.26 7.11
N TYR A 4 -0.96 13.19 7.09
CA TYR A 4 -0.61 12.51 5.84
C TYR A 4 -1.84 11.80 5.27
N SER A 5 -2.16 12.09 4.01
CA SER A 5 -3.15 11.34 3.24
C SER A 5 -2.47 10.53 2.14
N ASN A 6 -3.05 9.38 1.80
CA ASN A 6 -2.60 8.52 0.72
C ASN A 6 -1.13 8.14 0.86
N PHE A 7 -0.80 7.42 1.94
CA PHE A 7 0.55 6.97 2.22
C PHE A 7 0.62 5.51 2.65
N ILE A 8 1.79 4.91 2.44
CA ILE A 8 2.24 3.66 3.06
C ILE A 8 3.53 3.97 3.80
N ARG A 9 3.59 3.60 5.07
CA ARG A 9 4.80 3.63 5.90
C ARG A 9 5.23 2.20 6.16
N PHE A 10 6.38 1.81 5.62
CA PHE A 10 7.03 0.56 6.00
C PHE A 10 7.52 0.67 7.44
N GLY A 11 7.21 -0.35 8.23
CA GLY A 11 7.62 -0.44 9.63
C GLY A 11 8.64 -1.56 9.82
N GLU A 12 9.03 -1.74 11.07
CA GLU A 12 9.92 -2.84 11.45
C GLU A 12 9.22 -4.20 11.31
N ASN A 13 10.03 -5.27 11.24
CA ASN A 13 9.59 -6.67 11.27
C ASN A 13 8.54 -7.02 10.20
N GLY A 14 8.67 -6.44 8.99
CA GLY A 14 7.79 -6.75 7.87
C GLY A 14 6.35 -6.23 8.04
N THR A 15 6.14 -5.22 8.89
CA THR A 15 4.83 -4.58 9.06
C THR A 15 4.75 -3.30 8.22
N LEU A 16 3.53 -2.87 7.90
CA LEU A 16 3.30 -1.52 7.36
C LEU A 16 1.98 -0.95 7.86
N THR A 17 1.90 0.37 7.81
CA THR A 17 0.69 1.15 8.13
C THR A 17 0.48 2.22 7.06
N GLY A 18 -0.73 2.71 6.91
CA GLY A 18 -1.02 3.75 5.94
C GLY A 18 -2.50 4.12 5.90
N ASN A 19 -2.83 5.04 5.01
CA ASN A 19 -4.21 5.31 4.65
C ASN A 19 -4.35 5.43 3.13
N ILE A 20 -5.57 5.15 2.66
CA ILE A 20 -5.97 5.39 1.28
C ILE A 20 -7.31 6.10 1.34
N ALA A 21 -7.32 7.34 0.87
CA ALA A 21 -8.43 8.26 0.94
C ALA A 21 -8.81 8.79 -0.45
N SER A 22 -10.12 8.96 -0.63
CA SER A 22 -10.73 9.63 -1.77
C SER A 22 -11.81 10.58 -1.25
N ILE A 23 -12.49 11.29 -2.17
CA ILE A 23 -13.66 12.10 -1.81
C ILE A 23 -14.83 11.30 -1.23
N SER A 24 -14.81 9.97 -1.34
CA SER A 24 -15.94 9.09 -0.97
C SER A 24 -15.63 8.12 0.17
N TYR A 25 -14.35 7.92 0.50
CA TYR A 25 -13.93 6.97 1.53
C TYR A 25 -12.57 7.38 2.10
N ASP A 26 -12.32 6.97 3.33
CA ASP A 26 -11.03 7.10 3.99
C ASP A 26 -10.77 5.82 4.77
N LEU A 27 -9.72 5.08 4.36
CA LEU A 27 -9.46 3.73 4.83
C LEU A 27 -8.07 3.65 5.46
N ASP A 28 -8.02 3.30 6.74
CA ASP A 28 -6.79 2.84 7.37
C ASP A 28 -6.39 1.47 6.81
N ILE A 29 -5.12 1.37 6.41
CA ILE A 29 -4.53 0.14 5.90
C ILE A 29 -3.41 -0.33 6.82
N THR A 30 -3.38 -1.64 7.06
CA THR A 30 -2.22 -2.32 7.63
C THR A 30 -1.73 -3.40 6.69
N GLY A 31 -0.48 -3.82 6.83
CA GLY A 31 0.06 -4.90 6.03
C GLY A 31 1.12 -5.71 6.75
N GLU A 32 1.34 -6.90 6.20
CA GLU A 32 2.32 -7.86 6.66
C GLU A 32 3.08 -8.41 5.46
N GLU A 33 4.39 -8.58 5.62
CA GLU A 33 5.25 -9.18 4.63
C GLU A 33 4.76 -10.59 4.28
N PHE A 34 4.86 -10.92 3.01
CA PHE A 34 4.44 -12.21 2.48
C PHE A 34 5.55 -12.82 1.66
N THR A 35 6.07 -13.95 2.13
CA THR A 35 7.07 -14.73 1.41
C THR A 35 6.38 -15.81 0.58
N SER A 36 6.75 -15.90 -0.69
CA SER A 36 6.26 -16.94 -1.60
C SER A 36 7.36 -17.41 -2.54
N THR A 37 7.28 -18.68 -2.96
CA THR A 37 8.12 -19.20 -4.05
C THR A 37 7.61 -18.80 -5.44
N ASN A 38 6.41 -18.24 -5.53
CA ASN A 38 5.87 -17.74 -6.79
C ASN A 38 6.41 -16.31 -7.05
N PRO A 39 7.19 -16.07 -8.12
CA PRO A 39 7.77 -14.75 -8.40
C PRO A 39 6.73 -13.68 -8.74
N LYS A 40 5.47 -14.05 -8.99
CA LYS A 40 4.34 -13.12 -9.25
C LYS A 40 3.49 -12.86 -8.00
N ALA A 41 3.83 -13.46 -6.86
CA ALA A 41 3.13 -13.21 -5.61
C ALA A 41 3.38 -11.78 -5.12
N PRO A 42 2.47 -11.20 -4.32
CA PRO A 42 2.77 -9.97 -3.60
C PRO A 42 3.92 -10.21 -2.61
N VAL A 43 4.62 -9.14 -2.24
CA VAL A 43 5.61 -9.09 -1.16
C VAL A 43 4.99 -8.63 0.16
N PHE A 44 3.82 -7.98 0.13
CA PHE A 44 3.02 -7.68 1.33
C PHE A 44 1.54 -7.98 1.06
N ARG A 45 0.84 -8.50 2.07
CA ARG A 45 -0.63 -8.59 2.10
C ARG A 45 -1.18 -7.38 2.83
N LEU A 46 -2.26 -6.80 2.31
CA LEU A 46 -2.88 -5.60 2.84
C LEU A 46 -4.23 -5.90 3.44
N PHE A 47 -4.53 -5.21 4.54
CA PHE A 47 -5.71 -5.41 5.35
C PHE A 47 -6.36 -4.09 5.72
N ALA A 48 -7.67 -4.10 5.85
CA ALA A 48 -8.47 -3.02 6.42
C ALA A 48 -9.48 -3.56 7.43
N LYS A 49 -10.16 -2.67 8.15
CA LYS A 49 -11.29 -3.03 9.01
C LYS A 49 -12.61 -2.87 8.27
N SER A 50 -13.42 -3.92 8.25
CA SER A 50 -14.84 -3.84 7.87
C SER A 50 -15.62 -2.91 8.82
N PRO A 51 -16.86 -2.49 8.46
CA PRO A 51 -17.71 -1.70 9.36
C PRO A 51 -17.98 -2.34 10.73
N ARG A 52 -17.81 -3.67 10.85
CA ARG A 52 -17.93 -4.41 12.12
C ARG A 52 -16.60 -4.58 12.86
N GLY A 53 -15.55 -3.88 12.43
CA GLY A 53 -14.20 -3.93 13.02
C GLY A 53 -13.39 -5.19 12.70
N ARG A 54 -13.90 -6.11 11.86
CA ARG A 54 -13.17 -7.32 11.47
C ARG A 54 -12.04 -6.97 10.51
N ARG A 55 -10.86 -7.55 10.72
CA ARG A 55 -9.73 -7.49 9.79
C ARG A 55 -10.07 -8.28 8.53
N VAL A 56 -9.96 -7.63 7.38
CA VAL A 56 -10.25 -8.21 6.06
C VAL A 56 -9.04 -7.95 5.16
N GLU A 57 -8.58 -8.97 4.46
CA GLU A 57 -7.57 -8.82 3.41
C GLU A 57 -8.21 -8.15 2.20
N ILE A 58 -7.56 -7.10 1.69
CA ILE A 58 -8.10 -6.26 0.61
C ILE A 58 -7.22 -6.28 -0.63
N GLY A 59 -6.00 -6.83 -0.56
CA GLY A 59 -5.08 -6.86 -1.69
C GLY A 59 -3.63 -7.00 -1.24
N GLY A 60 -2.71 -6.45 -2.04
CA GLY A 60 -1.28 -6.60 -1.78
C GLY A 60 -0.42 -5.51 -2.38
N ILE A 61 0.88 -5.60 -2.08
CA ILE A 61 1.96 -4.84 -2.70
C ILE A 61 2.86 -5.83 -3.42
N TRP A 62 3.27 -5.48 -4.64
CA TRP A 62 4.23 -6.21 -5.45
C TRP A 62 5.48 -5.36 -5.65
N GLN A 63 6.65 -5.99 -5.57
CA GLN A 63 7.90 -5.40 -6.06
C GLN A 63 8.03 -5.70 -7.55
N LYS A 64 8.30 -4.67 -8.36
CA LYS A 64 8.39 -4.73 -9.82
C LYS A 64 9.64 -3.99 -10.30
N LYS A 65 10.01 -4.23 -11.55
CA LYS A 65 11.10 -3.56 -12.26
C LYS A 65 10.56 -2.54 -13.27
N ASN A 66 11.08 -1.33 -13.26
CA ASN A 66 10.75 -0.30 -14.25
C ASN A 66 11.54 -0.53 -15.57
N GLN A 67 11.36 0.35 -16.56
CA GLN A 67 12.01 0.20 -17.88
C GLN A 67 13.55 0.28 -17.84
N ASN A 68 14.12 0.77 -16.75
CA ASN A 68 15.56 0.93 -16.53
C ASN A 68 16.09 -0.03 -15.44
N ASP A 69 15.41 -1.16 -15.20
CA ASP A 69 15.74 -2.17 -14.17
C ASP A 69 15.75 -1.67 -12.71
N GLY A 70 15.19 -0.47 -12.45
CA GLY A 70 14.99 0.04 -11.10
C GLY A 70 13.79 -0.63 -10.41
N ASP A 71 13.95 -0.98 -9.13
CA ASP A 71 12.86 -1.53 -8.32
C ASP A 71 11.83 -0.45 -7.97
N TYR A 72 10.55 -0.83 -7.99
CA TYR A 72 9.46 -0.02 -7.47
C TYR A 72 8.37 -0.91 -6.88
N TYR A 73 7.54 -0.34 -6.01
CA TYR A 73 6.38 -1.02 -5.46
C TYR A 73 5.11 -0.61 -6.19
N SER A 74 4.26 -1.60 -6.45
CA SER A 74 2.93 -1.43 -7.03
C SER A 74 1.91 -2.06 -6.10
N LEU A 75 0.84 -1.34 -5.83
CA LEU A 75 -0.25 -1.74 -4.94
C LEU A 75 -1.50 -2.01 -5.77
N SER A 76 -2.26 -3.02 -5.36
CA SER A 76 -3.61 -3.27 -5.88
C SER A 76 -4.51 -3.73 -4.75
N ILE A 77 -5.61 -3.00 -4.52
CA ILE A 77 -6.59 -3.31 -3.47
C ILE A 77 -8.03 -3.22 -3.98
N ASN A 78 -8.94 -3.90 -3.26
CA ASN A 78 -10.38 -3.71 -3.36
C ASN A 78 -10.84 -2.78 -2.23
N THR A 79 -11.42 -1.64 -2.59
CA THR A 79 -11.88 -0.61 -1.65
C THR A 79 -13.33 -0.82 -1.20
N GLY A 80 -14.01 -1.84 -1.72
CA GLY A 80 -15.47 -2.01 -1.63
C GLY A 80 -16.25 -1.17 -2.65
N HIS A 81 -15.65 -0.10 -3.17
CA HIS A 81 -16.20 0.76 -4.23
C HIS A 81 -15.62 0.46 -5.63
N GLY A 82 -14.61 -0.40 -5.69
CA GLY A 82 -13.89 -0.73 -6.91
C GLY A 82 -12.47 -1.19 -6.60
N ARG A 83 -11.74 -1.56 -7.66
CA ARG A 83 -10.32 -1.85 -7.57
C ARG A 83 -9.53 -0.55 -7.69
N LEU A 84 -8.59 -0.34 -6.78
CA LEU A 84 -7.59 0.71 -6.88
C LEU A 84 -6.25 0.07 -7.21
N ASN A 85 -5.61 0.51 -8.30
CA ASN A 85 -4.22 0.23 -8.57
C ASN A 85 -3.40 1.50 -8.33
N ALA A 86 -2.21 1.35 -7.79
CA ALA A 86 -1.33 2.46 -7.50
C ALA A 86 0.14 2.04 -7.60
N ASN A 87 1.02 3.02 -7.77
CA ASN A 87 2.45 2.85 -7.52
C ASN A 87 2.80 3.57 -6.22
N LEU A 88 3.82 3.07 -5.54
CA LEU A 88 4.37 3.74 -4.37
C LEU A 88 5.62 4.52 -4.81
N GLY A 89 5.67 5.78 -4.44
CA GLY A 89 6.81 6.66 -4.67
C GLY A 89 7.17 7.40 -3.40
N ARG A 90 8.34 8.03 -3.33
CA ARG A 90 8.75 8.83 -2.17
C ARG A 90 7.67 9.86 -1.81
N TYR A 91 7.32 9.96 -0.54
CA TYR A 91 6.36 10.96 -0.10
C TYR A 91 6.92 12.38 -0.26
N PRO A 92 6.15 13.34 -0.84
CA PRO A 92 6.66 14.69 -1.10
C PRO A 92 7.15 15.41 0.16
N GLY A 93 8.30 16.09 0.05
CA GLY A 93 8.84 16.93 1.12
C GLY A 93 9.28 16.17 2.37
N GLN A 94 9.60 14.88 2.23
CA GLN A 94 10.15 14.03 3.29
C GLN A 94 11.43 13.34 2.79
N ASP A 95 12.40 13.23 3.70
CA ASP A 95 13.65 12.47 3.49
C ASP A 95 13.53 11.03 4.05
N ASP A 96 12.34 10.65 4.53
CA ASP A 96 12.02 9.34 5.08
C ASP A 96 11.70 8.35 3.95
N ASP A 97 12.64 7.47 3.63
CA ASP A 97 12.48 6.44 2.60
C ASP A 97 11.44 5.37 2.97
N ASP A 98 11.08 5.25 4.26
CA ASP A 98 10.04 4.33 4.72
C ASP A 98 8.64 4.88 4.49
N LEU A 99 8.50 6.19 4.23
CA LEU A 99 7.23 6.84 3.94
C LEU A 99 7.05 7.05 2.43
N MET A 100 6.11 6.32 1.85
CA MET A 100 5.76 6.38 0.44
C MET A 100 4.38 6.97 0.22
N ALA A 101 4.24 7.81 -0.80
CA ALA A 101 2.96 8.24 -1.33
C ALA A 101 2.30 7.13 -2.15
N VAL A 102 0.98 7.00 -2.02
CA VAL A 102 0.14 6.17 -2.88
C VAL A 102 -0.26 7.01 -4.08
N ILE A 103 0.17 6.61 -5.27
CA ILE A 103 -0.08 7.33 -6.53
C ILE A 103 -0.99 6.46 -7.41
N PRO A 104 -2.31 6.70 -7.40
CA PRO A 104 -3.27 5.94 -8.20
C PRO A 104 -3.02 6.04 -9.69
N TRP A 105 -3.36 4.98 -10.42
CA TRP A 105 -3.39 4.93 -11.88
C TRP A 105 -4.48 3.97 -12.38
N ASP A 106 -4.90 4.19 -13.63
CA ASP A 106 -5.93 3.39 -14.32
C ASP A 106 -5.31 2.33 -15.24
#